data_AF-A0A7R9Z6N8-F1
#
_entry.id   AF-A0A7R9Z6N8-F1
#
_cell.length_a   1.000
_cell.length_b   1.000
_cell.length_c   1.000
_cell.angle_alpha   90.00
_cell.angle_beta   90.00
_cell.angle_gamma   90.00
#
_symmetry.space_group_name_H-M   'P 1'
#
loop_
_entity.id
_entity.type
_entity.pdbx_description
1 polymer ?
#
loop_
_entity_poly.entity_id
_entity_poly.type
_entity_poly.pdbx_seq_one_letter_code
_entity_poly.pdbx_strand_id
1 'polypeptide(L)'
;KLGDTSLFGSSTSSLLSGGSAGEAAAAAAAASTAEKEPSLDEIDITSEAGIDYSPLRDALKEGDFKKADDQHRILLIKLAGEGAVKRGWVYFSEAKNMPVKDLQVMDNLWRAGSKGRFGFTPQREIYNQQQKQWARFFKRINWTTLTEKESVVYRKWPGEFTYSLDAPKGHLPLTNALRGTQLLQALLEHPAFEKASTKKSIDDVTKQQTASTNKLF
;
A
#
# COMPACT_ATOMS: atom_id res chain seq x y z
N LYS A 1 18.31 -33.85 53.13
CA LYS A 1 19.30 -33.74 54.23
C LYS A 1 20.66 -33.50 53.57
N LEU A 2 21.28 -32.35 53.87
CA LEU A 2 22.67 -31.93 53.57
C LEU A 2 23.05 -31.84 52.08
N GLY A 3 23.64 -30.75 51.57
CA GLY A 3 24.12 -29.53 52.21
C GLY A 3 24.58 -28.50 51.17
N ASP A 4 24.52 -27.23 51.57
CA ASP A 4 25.13 -26.08 50.93
C ASP A 4 26.64 -26.22 50.76
N THR A 5 27.18 -25.66 49.67
CA THR A 5 28.36 -24.78 49.74
C THR A 5 28.39 -23.85 48.52
N SER A 6 28.10 -22.58 48.77
CA SER A 6 28.52 -21.44 47.95
C SER A 6 29.99 -21.13 48.27
N LEU A 7 30.82 -20.93 47.26
CA LEU A 7 32.13 -20.30 47.40
C LEU A 7 32.30 -19.23 46.32
N PHE A 8 32.37 -18.00 46.81
CA PHE A 8 32.67 -16.78 46.10
C PHE A 8 34.02 -16.86 45.36
N GLY A 9 34.04 -16.29 44.17
CA GLY A 9 35.26 -15.89 43.46
C GLY A 9 35.01 -14.54 42.79
N SER A 10 35.30 -13.47 43.51
CA SER A 10 35.30 -12.09 43.04
C SER A 10 36.35 -11.89 41.94
N SER A 11 35.99 -11.24 40.85
CA SER A 11 36.93 -10.43 40.09
C SER A 11 36.21 -9.24 39.49
N THR A 12 36.47 -8.11 40.14
CA THR A 12 36.25 -6.75 39.67
C THR A 12 37.12 -6.46 38.45
N SER A 13 36.54 -5.85 37.42
CA SER A 13 37.18 -4.74 36.73
C SER A 13 36.16 -3.91 35.98
N SER A 14 36.29 -2.62 36.23
CA SER A 14 35.43 -1.52 35.86
C SER A 14 35.75 -0.97 34.46
N LEU A 15 34.73 -0.34 33.88
CA LEU A 15 34.77 0.85 33.02
C LEU A 15 35.50 0.75 31.67
N LEU A 16 34.72 0.84 30.60
CA LEU A 16 34.97 1.82 29.52
C LEU A 16 33.64 2.31 28.95
N SER A 17 33.48 3.63 29.10
CA SER A 17 32.50 4.50 28.47
C SER A 17 32.64 4.49 26.94
N GLY A 18 31.53 4.51 26.22
CA GLY A 18 31.52 4.82 24.78
C GLY A 18 30.11 4.75 24.22
N GLY A 19 29.47 5.90 24.03
CA GLY A 19 28.07 6.01 23.69
C GLY A 19 27.69 5.56 22.28
N SER A 20 26.41 5.21 22.15
CA SER A 20 25.58 5.59 21.01
C SER A 20 24.12 5.54 21.46
N ALA A 21 23.68 6.62 22.12
CA ALA A 21 22.26 6.96 22.23
C ALA A 21 21.74 7.56 20.90
N GLY A 22 22.19 7.01 19.77
CA GLY A 22 21.93 7.52 18.42
C GLY A 22 20.88 6.73 17.62
N GLU A 23 20.56 5.49 18.00
CA GLU A 23 19.66 4.64 17.20
C GLU A 23 18.22 4.54 17.70
N ALA A 24 17.93 4.93 18.95
CA ALA A 24 16.55 4.91 19.48
C ALA A 24 15.76 6.21 19.18
N ALA A 25 16.42 7.30 18.80
CA ALA A 25 15.78 8.59 18.54
C ALA A 25 15.43 8.84 17.05
N ALA A 26 16.03 8.08 16.11
CA ALA A 26 15.79 8.23 14.68
C ALA A 26 14.49 7.56 14.19
N ALA A 27 13.94 6.60 14.95
CA ALA A 27 12.66 5.95 14.62
C ALA A 27 11.43 6.77 15.04
N ALA A 28 11.59 7.76 15.93
CA ALA A 28 10.49 8.60 16.44
C ALA A 28 10.30 9.92 15.67
N ALA A 29 11.26 10.34 14.84
CA ALA A 29 11.25 11.64 14.16
C ALA A 29 10.66 11.64 12.73
N ALA A 30 10.24 10.47 12.21
CA ALA A 30 9.57 10.36 10.90
C ALA A 30 8.03 10.30 11.00
N ALA A 31 7.46 10.58 12.18
CA ALA A 31 6.02 10.57 12.43
C ALA A 31 5.48 11.98 12.66
N SER A 32 5.70 12.90 11.70
CA SER A 32 5.10 14.24 11.77
C SER A 32 4.91 14.85 10.38
N THR A 33 4.10 14.19 9.57
CA THR A 33 3.21 14.81 8.56
C THR A 33 2.19 13.75 8.15
N ALA A 34 1.42 13.25 9.12
CA ALA A 34 0.24 12.44 8.80
C ALA A 34 -0.89 13.42 8.48
N GLU A 35 -1.18 13.59 7.19
CA GLU A 35 -2.49 14.10 6.77
C GLU A 35 -3.55 13.26 7.51
N LYS A 36 -4.52 13.92 8.15
CA LYS A 36 -5.60 13.25 8.89
C LYS A 36 -6.37 12.39 7.89
N GLU A 37 -6.06 11.10 7.81
CA GLU A 37 -6.75 10.17 6.91
C GLU A 37 -8.24 10.15 7.27
N PRO A 38 -9.14 10.20 6.27
CA PRO A 38 -10.57 10.21 6.50
C PRO A 38 -11.01 8.92 7.21
N SER A 39 -12.03 9.02 8.06
CA SER A 39 -12.56 7.83 8.72
C SER A 39 -13.33 6.95 7.72
N LEU A 40 -13.38 5.63 7.95
CA LEU A 40 -14.06 4.68 7.06
C LEU A 40 -15.54 4.99 6.83
N ASP A 41 -16.20 5.63 7.79
CA ASP A 41 -17.62 5.99 7.73
C ASP A 41 -17.89 7.26 6.90
N GLU A 42 -16.88 8.10 6.68
CA GLU A 42 -16.99 9.34 5.90
C GLU A 42 -16.70 9.13 4.41
N ILE A 43 -16.22 7.94 4.02
CA ILE A 43 -15.88 7.65 2.63
C ILE A 43 -17.15 7.45 1.82
N ASP A 44 -17.30 8.24 0.77
CA ASP A 44 -18.33 8.03 -0.25
C ASP A 44 -18.08 6.69 -0.94
N ILE A 45 -18.97 5.73 -0.71
CA ILE A 45 -18.93 4.39 -1.33
C ILE A 45 -19.88 4.27 -2.53
N THR A 46 -20.33 5.38 -3.11
CA THR A 46 -21.20 5.33 -4.29
C THR A 46 -20.45 4.82 -5.52
N SER A 47 -21.08 3.87 -6.21
CA SER A 47 -20.50 3.20 -7.38
C SER A 47 -21.04 3.75 -8.69
N GLU A 48 -20.19 3.86 -9.71
CA GLU A 48 -20.63 4.11 -11.09
C GLU A 48 -21.12 2.82 -11.76
N ALA A 49 -20.52 1.68 -11.42
CA ALA A 49 -20.90 0.35 -11.91
C ALA A 49 -22.04 -0.33 -11.12
N GLY A 50 -22.63 0.33 -10.12
CA GLY A 50 -23.70 -0.25 -9.28
C GLY A 50 -23.22 -1.37 -8.33
N ILE A 51 -21.95 -1.33 -7.94
CA ILE A 51 -21.32 -2.29 -7.02
C ILE A 51 -21.53 -1.86 -5.56
N ASP A 52 -21.84 -2.82 -4.70
CA ASP A 52 -21.88 -2.62 -3.24
C ASP A 52 -20.50 -2.87 -2.61
N TYR A 53 -19.93 -1.81 -2.03
CA TYR A 53 -18.64 -1.82 -1.34
C TYR A 53 -18.74 -2.02 0.18
N SER A 54 -19.94 -2.09 0.73
CA SER A 54 -20.16 -2.28 2.18
C SER A 54 -19.40 -3.49 2.74
N PRO A 55 -19.36 -4.67 2.08
CA PRO A 55 -18.62 -5.82 2.60
C PRO A 55 -17.11 -5.56 2.78
N LEU A 56 -16.50 -4.78 1.89
CA LEU A 56 -15.09 -4.39 2.01
C LEU A 56 -14.89 -3.39 3.14
N ARG A 57 -15.75 -2.36 3.23
CA ARG A 57 -15.71 -1.36 4.30
C ARG A 57 -15.84 -2.04 5.67
N ASP A 58 -16.81 -2.92 5.82
CA ASP A 58 -17.13 -3.55 7.10
C ASP A 58 -15.99 -4.49 7.54
N ALA A 59 -15.39 -5.26 6.62
CA ALA A 59 -14.20 -6.07 6.92
C ALA A 59 -12.99 -5.21 7.35
N LEU A 60 -12.78 -4.06 6.70
CA LEU A 60 -11.72 -3.13 7.08
C LEU A 60 -12.00 -2.45 8.43
N LYS A 61 -13.27 -2.16 8.74
CA LYS A 61 -13.71 -1.61 10.03
C LYS A 61 -13.50 -2.59 11.18
N GLU A 62 -13.70 -3.88 10.91
CA GLU A 62 -13.39 -4.99 11.83
C GLU A 62 -11.88 -5.23 12.00
N GLY A 63 -11.05 -4.66 11.12
CA GLY A 63 -9.61 -4.94 11.07
C GLY A 63 -9.25 -6.32 10.52
N ASP A 64 -10.22 -7.03 9.91
CA ASP A 64 -10.01 -8.32 9.27
C ASP A 64 -9.47 -8.12 7.85
N PHE A 65 -8.16 -7.88 7.75
CA PHE A 65 -7.49 -7.63 6.47
C PHE A 65 -7.50 -8.84 5.53
N LYS A 66 -7.64 -10.06 6.05
CA LYS A 66 -7.74 -11.25 5.21
C LYS A 66 -9.10 -11.28 4.52
N LYS A 67 -10.18 -11.09 5.27
CA LYS A 67 -11.54 -10.97 4.72
C LYS A 67 -11.64 -9.77 3.77
N ALA A 68 -10.99 -8.65 4.10
CA ALA A 68 -10.93 -7.49 3.21
C ALA A 68 -10.25 -7.81 1.87
N ASP A 69 -9.13 -8.56 1.87
CA ASP A 69 -8.47 -9.01 0.63
C ASP A 69 -9.35 -9.95 -0.20
N ASP A 70 -10.05 -10.88 0.45
CA ASP A 70 -11.00 -11.78 -0.20
C ASP A 70 -12.16 -11.00 -0.84
N GLN A 71 -12.74 -10.00 -0.13
CA GLN A 71 -13.78 -9.11 -0.68
C GLN A 71 -13.24 -8.23 -1.81
N HIS A 72 -12.04 -7.68 -1.68
CA HIS A 72 -11.40 -6.88 -2.72
C HIS A 72 -11.25 -7.67 -4.03
N ARG A 73 -10.83 -8.93 -3.96
CA ARG A 73 -10.72 -9.83 -5.12
C ARG A 73 -12.08 -10.03 -5.80
N ILE A 74 -13.13 -10.28 -5.02
CA ILE A 74 -14.50 -10.44 -5.53
C ILE A 74 -14.97 -9.16 -6.23
N LEU A 75 -14.72 -8.00 -5.63
CA LEU A 75 -15.11 -6.70 -6.17
C LEU A 75 -14.38 -6.37 -7.48
N LEU A 76 -13.07 -6.63 -7.58
CA LEU A 76 -12.34 -6.47 -8.84
C LEU A 76 -12.91 -7.36 -9.95
N ILE A 77 -13.28 -8.60 -9.63
CA ILE A 77 -13.92 -9.50 -10.59
C ILE A 77 -15.28 -8.96 -11.04
N LYS A 78 -16.10 -8.44 -10.12
CA LYS A 78 -17.40 -7.84 -10.46
C LYS A 78 -17.23 -6.60 -11.34
N LEU A 79 -16.26 -5.73 -11.02
CA LEU A 79 -15.96 -4.52 -11.81
C LEU A 79 -15.49 -4.84 -13.23
N ALA A 80 -14.82 -5.97 -13.43
CA ALA A 80 -14.41 -6.42 -14.76
C ALA A 80 -15.58 -6.97 -15.60
N GLY A 81 -16.78 -7.11 -15.03
CA GLY A 81 -18.01 -7.49 -15.73
C GLY A 81 -18.30 -9.00 -15.74
N GLU A 82 -19.39 -9.38 -16.41
CA GLU A 82 -19.92 -10.76 -16.36
C GLU A 82 -18.94 -11.83 -16.85
N GLY A 83 -18.14 -11.51 -17.86
CA GLY A 83 -17.11 -12.42 -18.38
C GLY A 83 -16.07 -12.77 -17.32
N ALA A 84 -15.69 -11.80 -16.48
CA ALA A 84 -14.79 -11.99 -15.35
C ALA A 84 -15.42 -12.81 -14.23
N VAL A 85 -16.69 -12.53 -13.92
CA VAL A 85 -17.47 -13.28 -12.92
C VAL A 85 -17.53 -14.76 -13.29
N LYS A 86 -17.86 -15.09 -14.55
CA LYS A 86 -17.98 -16.48 -15.03
C LYS A 86 -16.67 -17.26 -14.91
N ARG A 87 -15.52 -16.62 -15.12
CA ARG A 87 -14.20 -17.29 -15.08
C ARG A 87 -13.46 -17.16 -13.75
N GLY A 88 -13.87 -16.24 -12.88
CA GLY A 88 -13.30 -16.03 -11.54
C GLY A 88 -11.97 -15.26 -11.51
N TRP A 89 -11.61 -14.49 -12.55
CA TRP A 89 -10.39 -13.67 -12.58
C TRP A 89 -10.46 -12.55 -13.63
N VAL A 90 -9.55 -11.58 -13.54
CA VAL A 90 -9.57 -10.34 -14.34
C VAL A 90 -8.43 -10.35 -15.37
N TYR A 91 -8.71 -9.99 -16.62
CA TYR A 91 -7.69 -9.68 -17.62
C TYR A 91 -7.19 -8.25 -17.44
N PHE A 92 -5.91 -8.01 -17.76
CA PHE A 92 -5.33 -6.67 -17.69
C PHE A 92 -6.05 -5.65 -18.60
N SER A 93 -6.67 -6.09 -19.72
CA SER A 93 -7.42 -5.24 -20.62
C SER A 93 -8.73 -4.74 -20.00
N GLU A 94 -9.39 -5.54 -19.18
CA GLU A 94 -10.61 -5.14 -18.47
C GLU A 94 -10.28 -4.20 -17.31
N ALA A 95 -9.17 -4.46 -16.60
CA ALA A 95 -8.70 -3.58 -15.52
C ALA A 95 -8.45 -2.13 -15.99
N LYS A 96 -8.02 -1.94 -17.25
CA LYS A 96 -7.85 -0.61 -17.86
C LYS A 96 -9.17 0.14 -18.10
N ASN A 97 -10.28 -0.58 -18.18
CA ASN A 97 -11.60 -0.03 -18.49
C ASN A 97 -12.48 0.09 -17.24
N MET A 98 -11.95 -0.25 -16.05
CA MET A 98 -12.71 -0.11 -14.81
C MET A 98 -12.98 1.37 -14.51
N PRO A 99 -14.17 1.71 -14.00
CA PRO A 99 -14.48 3.10 -13.68
C PRO A 99 -13.52 3.66 -12.65
N VAL A 100 -13.08 4.90 -12.88
CA VAL A 100 -12.12 5.59 -12.01
C VAL A 100 -12.65 5.71 -10.59
N LYS A 101 -13.92 6.12 -10.45
CA LYS A 101 -14.57 6.30 -9.15
C LYS A 101 -14.57 5.01 -8.33
N ASP A 102 -14.95 3.90 -8.95
CA ASP A 102 -15.04 2.59 -8.30
C ASP A 102 -13.68 2.10 -7.77
N LEU A 103 -12.61 2.26 -8.56
CA LEU A 103 -11.26 1.94 -8.11
C LEU A 103 -10.77 2.89 -6.98
N GLN A 104 -11.16 4.17 -7.03
CA GLN A 104 -10.87 5.13 -5.97
C GLN A 104 -11.59 4.79 -4.67
N VAL A 105 -12.85 4.35 -4.72
CA VAL A 105 -13.60 3.90 -3.53
C VAL A 105 -12.84 2.76 -2.84
N MET A 106 -12.43 1.74 -3.61
CA MET A 106 -11.69 0.60 -3.06
C MET A 106 -10.35 1.02 -2.44
N ASP A 107 -9.59 1.90 -3.10
CA ASP A 107 -8.31 2.39 -2.58
C ASP A 107 -8.44 3.29 -1.34
N ASN A 108 -9.44 4.17 -1.32
CA ASN A 108 -9.74 5.03 -0.18
C ASN A 108 -10.12 4.21 1.06
N LEU A 109 -10.97 3.19 0.88
CA LEU A 109 -11.32 2.25 1.95
C LEU A 109 -10.07 1.58 2.52
N TRP A 110 -9.21 1.02 1.66
CA TRP A 110 -7.96 0.39 2.10
C TRP A 110 -7.06 1.37 2.87
N ARG A 111 -6.90 2.59 2.38
CA ARG A 111 -6.07 3.61 3.04
C ARG A 111 -6.65 4.00 4.41
N ALA A 112 -7.94 4.30 4.50
CA ALA A 112 -8.57 4.66 5.76
C ALA A 112 -8.51 3.53 6.80
N GLY A 113 -8.81 2.29 6.39
CA GLY A 113 -8.75 1.11 7.26
C GLY A 113 -7.34 0.70 7.67
N SER A 114 -6.30 1.21 7.00
CA SER A 114 -4.90 0.83 7.23
C SER A 114 -3.99 1.96 7.67
N LYS A 115 -4.53 3.15 7.99
CA LYS A 115 -3.74 4.36 8.29
C LYS A 115 -2.77 4.72 7.15
N GLY A 116 -3.26 4.65 5.91
CA GLY A 116 -2.53 4.97 4.68
C GLY A 116 -1.49 3.94 4.25
N ARG A 117 -1.44 2.75 4.88
CA ARG A 117 -0.41 1.74 4.60
C ARG A 117 -0.72 0.86 3.41
N PHE A 118 -1.98 0.53 3.19
CA PHE A 118 -2.46 -0.43 2.19
C PHE A 118 -3.32 0.28 1.13
N GLY A 119 -3.41 -0.34 -0.05
CA GLY A 119 -4.08 0.23 -1.23
C GLY A 119 -3.16 0.25 -2.46
N PHE A 120 -3.77 0.46 -3.63
CA PHE A 120 -3.05 0.63 -4.89
C PHE A 120 -2.30 1.95 -4.96
N THR A 121 -2.74 3.01 -4.28
CA THR A 121 -2.00 4.28 -4.20
C THR A 121 -0.65 4.08 -3.50
N PRO A 122 -0.57 3.52 -2.26
CA PRO A 122 0.71 3.13 -1.65
C PRO A 122 1.56 2.20 -2.50
N GLN A 123 0.96 1.21 -3.16
CA GLN A 123 1.69 0.30 -4.05
C GLN A 123 2.28 1.04 -5.26
N ARG A 124 1.53 1.92 -5.91
CA ARG A 124 1.99 2.70 -7.06
C ARG A 124 3.15 3.61 -6.68
N GLU A 125 3.08 4.26 -5.51
CA GLU A 125 4.20 5.07 -5.01
C GLU A 125 5.48 4.25 -4.88
N ILE A 126 5.39 3.07 -4.26
CA ILE A 126 6.53 2.16 -4.10
C ILE A 126 7.02 1.66 -5.46
N TYR A 127 6.11 1.27 -6.36
CA TYR A 127 6.44 0.81 -7.71
C TYR A 127 7.24 1.86 -8.49
N ASN A 128 6.83 3.13 -8.41
CA ASN A 128 7.56 4.24 -9.02
C ASN A 128 8.91 4.49 -8.34
N GLN A 129 8.98 4.46 -7.00
CA GLN A 129 10.25 4.59 -6.26
C GLN A 129 11.25 3.49 -6.60
N GLN A 130 10.76 2.28 -6.90
CA GLN A 130 11.58 1.15 -7.37
C GLN A 130 11.87 1.20 -8.88
N GLN A 131 11.67 2.35 -9.53
CA GLN A 131 11.91 2.54 -10.97
C GLN A 131 11.17 1.51 -11.84
N LYS A 132 9.97 1.11 -11.39
CA LYS A 132 9.14 0.10 -12.05
C LYS A 132 9.80 -1.28 -12.21
N GLN A 133 10.80 -1.59 -11.37
CA GLN A 133 11.48 -2.89 -11.38
C GLN A 133 10.75 -3.89 -10.48
N TRP A 134 10.09 -4.89 -11.08
CA TRP A 134 9.25 -5.87 -10.37
C TRP A 134 9.94 -6.60 -9.22
N ALA A 135 11.18 -7.06 -9.43
CA ALA A 135 11.92 -7.78 -8.39
C ALA A 135 12.17 -6.90 -7.14
N ARG A 136 12.50 -5.62 -7.34
CA ARG A 136 12.70 -4.66 -6.25
C ARG A 136 11.38 -4.30 -5.59
N PHE A 137 10.34 -4.09 -6.39
CA PHE A 137 8.98 -3.82 -5.92
C PHE A 137 8.45 -4.94 -5.01
N PHE A 138 8.47 -6.19 -5.48
CA PHE A 138 7.97 -7.35 -4.71
C PHE A 138 8.76 -7.58 -3.43
N LYS A 139 10.09 -7.38 -3.45
CA LYS A 139 10.89 -7.39 -2.22
C LYS A 139 10.44 -6.28 -1.25
N ARG A 140 10.19 -5.07 -1.76
CA ARG A 140 9.85 -3.89 -0.94
C ARG A 140 8.47 -3.96 -0.27
N ILE A 141 7.49 -4.60 -0.92
CA ILE A 141 6.15 -4.86 -0.36
C ILE A 141 6.04 -6.24 0.30
N ASN A 142 7.17 -6.95 0.44
CA ASN A 142 7.26 -8.26 1.09
C ASN A 142 6.35 -9.35 0.47
N TRP A 143 6.34 -9.45 -0.86
CA TRP A 143 5.68 -10.55 -1.61
C TRP A 143 6.64 -11.69 -1.98
N THR A 144 7.92 -11.53 -1.65
CA THR A 144 8.93 -12.58 -1.77
C THR A 144 9.54 -12.91 -0.40
N THR A 145 10.10 -14.10 -0.29
CA THR A 145 10.84 -14.59 0.87
C THR A 145 12.12 -15.28 0.41
N LEU A 146 13.07 -15.47 1.31
CA LEU A 146 14.25 -16.30 1.07
C LEU A 146 13.95 -17.74 1.50
N THR A 147 14.46 -18.68 0.71
CA THR A 147 14.54 -20.09 1.11
C THR A 147 15.79 -20.33 1.95
N GLU A 148 15.90 -21.52 2.56
CA GLU A 148 17.10 -21.96 3.29
C GLU A 148 18.38 -21.91 2.45
N LYS A 149 18.24 -22.02 1.11
CA LYS A 149 19.33 -21.92 0.14
C LYS A 149 19.55 -20.50 -0.37
N GLU A 150 19.09 -19.49 0.38
CA GLU A 150 19.16 -18.05 0.05
C GLU A 150 18.55 -17.64 -1.31
N SER A 151 17.74 -18.51 -1.90
CA SER A 151 17.06 -18.22 -3.17
C SER A 151 15.77 -17.45 -2.91
N VAL A 152 15.53 -16.38 -3.68
CA VAL A 152 14.31 -15.56 -3.60
C VAL A 152 13.14 -16.30 -4.26
N VAL A 153 12.07 -16.53 -3.52
CA VAL A 153 10.83 -17.15 -4.00
C VAL A 153 9.62 -16.29 -3.65
N TYR A 154 8.53 -16.45 -4.40
CA TYR A 154 7.26 -15.78 -4.09
C TYR A 154 6.57 -16.43 -2.88
N ARG A 155 5.90 -15.60 -2.08
CA ARG A 155 5.07 -16.08 -0.96
C ARG A 155 3.86 -16.84 -1.47
N LYS A 156 3.53 -17.95 -0.81
CA LYS A 156 2.38 -18.79 -1.13
C LYS A 156 1.11 -18.22 -0.50
N TRP A 157 0.12 -17.97 -1.36
CA TRP A 157 -1.21 -17.57 -0.92
C TRP A 157 -1.99 -18.80 -0.41
N PRO A 158 -2.84 -18.66 0.63
CA PRO A 158 -3.02 -17.47 1.45
C PRO A 158 -2.03 -17.38 2.64
N GLY A 159 -1.40 -18.47 3.03
CA GLY A 159 -0.81 -18.63 4.37
C GLY A 159 0.51 -17.90 4.64
N GLU A 160 1.29 -17.53 3.62
CA GLU A 160 2.61 -16.90 3.82
C GLU A 160 2.57 -15.36 3.79
N PHE A 161 1.39 -14.76 3.65
CA PHE A 161 1.16 -13.32 3.66
C PHE A 161 0.76 -12.81 5.06
N THR A 162 1.03 -11.54 5.34
CA THR A 162 0.75 -10.91 6.64
C THR A 162 -0.50 -10.05 6.55
N TYR A 163 -1.59 -10.48 7.20
CA TYR A 163 -2.88 -9.77 7.23
C TYR A 163 -3.04 -8.94 8.52
N SER A 164 -2.05 -8.11 8.84
CA SER A 164 -2.07 -7.18 9.96
C SER A 164 -1.39 -5.87 9.59
N LEU A 165 -1.55 -4.83 10.40
CA LEU A 165 -0.89 -3.54 10.20
C LEU A 165 0.65 -3.60 10.31
N ASP A 166 1.20 -4.68 10.87
CA ASP A 166 2.64 -4.92 10.96
C ASP A 166 3.27 -5.19 9.58
N ALA A 167 2.45 -5.58 8.60
CA ALA A 167 2.90 -5.75 7.23
C ALA A 167 3.44 -4.42 6.67
N PRO A 168 4.44 -4.46 5.75
CA PRO A 168 5.01 -3.24 5.19
C PRO A 168 3.99 -2.47 4.35
N LYS A 169 4.24 -1.16 4.18
CA LYS A 169 3.45 -0.31 3.27
C LYS A 169 3.36 -0.98 1.88
N GLY A 170 2.16 -1.01 1.32
CA GLY A 170 1.84 -1.61 0.02
C GLY A 170 1.68 -3.14 0.03
N HIS A 171 1.74 -3.82 1.18
CA HIS A 171 1.61 -5.28 1.23
C HIS A 171 0.25 -5.79 0.73
N LEU A 172 -0.83 -5.05 1.04
CA LEU A 172 -2.21 -5.35 0.63
C LEU A 172 -2.78 -4.18 -0.19
N PRO A 173 -3.78 -4.42 -1.05
CA PRO A 173 -4.38 -5.72 -1.40
C PRO A 173 -3.48 -6.58 -2.31
N LEU A 174 -3.76 -7.88 -2.40
CA LEU A 174 -3.01 -8.85 -3.19
C LEU A 174 -3.55 -8.99 -4.62
N THR A 175 -2.68 -8.78 -5.60
CA THR A 175 -2.95 -9.10 -7.01
C THR A 175 -2.15 -10.32 -7.43
N ASN A 176 -2.83 -11.35 -7.93
CA ASN A 176 -2.19 -12.60 -8.34
C ASN A 176 -1.24 -12.36 -9.54
N ALA A 177 0.05 -12.63 -9.34
CA ALA A 177 1.09 -12.49 -10.37
C ALA A 177 1.52 -13.83 -11.00
N LEU A 178 0.85 -14.96 -10.70
CA LEU A 178 1.16 -16.28 -11.26
C LEU A 178 1.04 -16.34 -12.80
N ARG A 179 0.25 -15.43 -13.39
CA ARG A 179 0.05 -15.30 -14.85
C ARG A 179 0.82 -14.11 -15.43
N GLY A 180 1.84 -13.65 -14.73
CA GLY A 180 2.60 -12.44 -15.08
C GLY A 180 2.08 -11.18 -14.39
N THR A 181 2.79 -10.08 -14.61
CA THR A 181 2.57 -8.81 -13.89
C THR A 181 1.67 -7.82 -14.62
N GLN A 182 1.16 -8.17 -15.80
CA GLN A 182 0.38 -7.24 -16.65
C GLN A 182 -0.89 -6.72 -15.97
N LEU A 183 -1.59 -7.56 -15.20
CA LEU A 183 -2.78 -7.13 -14.45
C LEU A 183 -2.42 -6.12 -13.37
N LEU A 184 -1.41 -6.44 -12.55
CA LEU A 184 -0.95 -5.53 -11.52
C LEU A 184 -0.43 -4.23 -12.13
N GLN A 185 0.32 -4.30 -13.24
CA GLN A 185 0.76 -3.12 -13.97
C GLN A 185 -0.42 -2.25 -14.41
N ALA A 186 -1.44 -2.85 -15.03
CA ALA A 186 -2.62 -2.12 -15.48
C ALA A 186 -3.36 -1.43 -14.33
N LEU A 187 -3.45 -2.07 -13.15
CA LEU A 187 -4.02 -1.48 -11.95
C LEU A 187 -3.15 -0.32 -11.42
N LEU A 188 -1.84 -0.53 -11.26
CA LEU A 188 -0.93 0.50 -10.74
C LEU A 188 -0.77 1.70 -11.67
N GLU A 189 -0.92 1.49 -12.98
CA GLU A 189 -0.85 2.56 -13.99
C GLU A 189 -2.22 3.15 -14.34
N HIS A 190 -3.30 2.71 -13.67
CA HIS A 190 -4.65 3.23 -13.90
C HIS A 190 -4.75 4.72 -13.52
N PRO A 191 -5.49 5.55 -14.27
CA PRO A 191 -5.66 6.98 -13.96
C PRO A 191 -6.30 7.24 -12.58
N ALA A 192 -7.01 6.26 -12.03
CA ALA A 192 -7.61 6.34 -10.69
C ALA A 192 -6.61 6.68 -9.57
N PHE A 193 -5.34 6.27 -9.72
CA PHE A 193 -4.30 6.44 -8.72
C PHE A 193 -3.23 7.45 -9.15
N GLU A 194 -3.50 8.24 -10.18
CA GLU A 194 -2.61 9.34 -10.52
C GLU A 194 -2.66 10.38 -9.41
N LYS A 195 -1.49 10.80 -8.94
CA LYS A 195 -1.44 12.00 -8.11
C LYS A 195 -2.06 13.10 -8.95
N ALA A 196 -3.05 13.80 -8.41
CA ALA A 196 -3.56 15.02 -9.01
C ALA A 196 -2.34 15.91 -9.27
N SER A 197 -1.87 15.94 -10.52
CA SER A 197 -0.91 16.94 -10.91
C SER A 197 -1.59 18.24 -10.58
N THR A 198 -1.00 19.05 -9.70
CA THR A 198 -1.27 20.47 -9.68
C THR A 198 -1.00 20.93 -11.11
N LYS A 199 -2.02 20.91 -11.96
CA LYS A 199 -2.15 21.79 -13.11
C LYS A 199 -2.23 23.18 -12.50
N LYS A 200 -1.09 23.69 -12.04
CA LYS A 200 -0.86 25.13 -12.05
C LYS A 200 -0.88 25.46 -13.54
N SER A 201 -2.06 25.90 -13.97
CA SER A 201 -2.33 26.61 -15.20
C SER A 201 -1.08 27.41 -15.62
N ILE A 202 -0.31 26.88 -16.56
CA ILE A 202 0.70 27.66 -17.30
C ILE A 202 -0.03 28.72 -18.15
N ASP A 203 -1.33 28.51 -18.39
CA ASP A 203 -2.19 29.40 -19.16
C ASP A 203 -2.58 30.68 -18.39
N ASP A 204 -2.55 30.69 -17.05
CA ASP A 204 -2.84 31.90 -16.26
C ASP A 204 -1.64 32.85 -16.12
N VAL A 205 -0.40 32.34 -16.16
CA VAL A 205 0.80 33.19 -16.14
C VAL A 205 0.92 33.95 -17.47
N THR A 206 0.54 33.32 -18.58
CA THR A 206 0.62 33.93 -19.92
C THR A 206 -0.45 35.02 -20.11
N LYS A 207 -1.62 34.91 -19.48
CA LYS A 207 -2.67 35.95 -19.54
C LYS A 207 -2.36 37.21 -18.72
N GLN A 208 -1.59 37.11 -17.64
CA GLN A 208 -1.20 38.29 -16.86
C GLN A 208 0.00 39.04 -17.47
N GLN A 209 0.89 38.37 -18.20
CA GLN A 209 2.02 39.03 -18.87
C GLN A 209 1.63 39.79 -20.15
N THR A 210 0.61 39.35 -20.90
CA THR A 210 0.13 40.10 -22.08
C THR A 210 -0.78 41.29 -21.74
N ALA A 211 -1.36 41.32 -20.53
CA ALA A 211 -2.18 42.45 -20.07
C ALA A 211 -1.34 43.65 -19.61
N SER A 212 -0.10 43.42 -19.14
CA SER A 212 0.80 44.50 -18.72
C SER A 212 1.60 45.14 -19.86
N THR A 213 1.68 44.51 -21.05
CA THR A 213 2.39 45.09 -22.20
C THR A 213 1.54 46.03 -23.05
N ASN A 214 0.20 46.02 -22.92
CA ASN A 214 -0.70 46.93 -23.65
C ASN A 214 -1.05 48.22 -22.89
N LYS A 215 -0.31 48.56 -21.83
CA LYS A 215 -0.51 49.80 -21.05
C LYS A 215 0.67 50.79 -21.11
N LEU A 216 1.57 50.61 -22.09
CA LEU A 216 2.56 51.62 -22.49
C LEU A 216 2.39 51.93 -23.98
N PHE A 217 1.27 52.56 -24.32
CA PHE A 217 1.15 53.54 -25.39
C PHE A 217 0.36 54.73 -24.84
#